data_AF-A0A1P8MXA8-F1
#
_entry.id   AF-A0A1P8MXA8-F1
#
_cell.length_a   1.000
_cell.length_b   1.000
_cell.length_c   1.000
_cell.angle_alpha   90.00
_cell.angle_beta   90.00
_cell.angle_gamma   90.00
#
_symmetry.space_group_name_H-M   'P 1'
#
loop_
_entity.id
_entity.type
_entity.pdbx_description
1 polymer ?
#
loop_
_entity_poly.entity_id
_entity_poly.type
_entity_poly.pdbx_seq_one_letter_code
_entity_poly.pdbx_strand_id
1 'polypeptide(L)'
;MSVASEFERLMLDLINEERTSRGIDPLTLELRLNEASEDHSAWMENTGAFSHTGIGGSSAGDRMEDAGFVLSGNWAWGENIAFQSERGAPGIADDVADLHTSLMNSAGHRANILNPDFEVIGIGIENGDNRGFDAVYVTQNFAATSAPVQLDTSPPKSPPVEGPSDGNDILIGGTGSDRLDGMAGNDAVSGRGGDDILFGGTGRDTLDGGAGDDRMSGGQQKDVMVGGSGDDRISGNGGDDRINGGDANDSVYGGVGDDDLYGGSGRDFVKGGNGDDRLFGGAGRDTLDAGIGRDILDGGDGADRLNGGGGRDQLNGGAGDDTLTGGEGDDTFIFSEGRDIVRDFDRREAGEIIDLSEVTTITSFQDLVSDGHLKQLGSHAVIDDFNGNKMVLIDIDIDDFNAGDFLF
;
A
#
# COMPACT_ATOMS: atom_id res chain seq x y z
N MET A 1 22.70 8.09 12.99
CA MET A 1 22.76 7.70 11.57
C MET A 1 21.37 7.43 11.04
N SER A 2 20.67 8.54 10.82
CA SER A 2 19.58 8.71 9.86
C SER A 2 20.02 8.21 8.48
N VAL A 3 19.08 7.72 7.69
CA VAL A 3 19.26 7.46 6.26
C VAL A 3 19.09 8.79 5.53
N ALA A 4 19.85 9.06 4.46
CA ALA A 4 19.75 10.33 3.76
C ALA A 4 18.36 10.53 3.14
N SER A 5 17.85 11.75 3.28
CA SER A 5 16.55 12.17 2.77
C SER A 5 16.51 12.23 1.24
N GLU A 6 15.31 12.34 0.66
CA GLU A 6 15.16 12.47 -0.80
C GLU A 6 15.79 13.75 -1.35
N PHE A 7 15.77 14.85 -0.59
CA PHE A 7 16.36 16.13 -1.02
C PHE A 7 17.89 16.11 -0.96
N GLU A 8 18.46 15.41 0.01
CA GLU A 8 19.91 15.18 0.09
C GLU A 8 20.38 14.35 -1.10
N ARG A 9 19.60 13.36 -1.51
CA ARG A 9 19.86 12.57 -2.72
C ARG A 9 19.71 13.39 -4.00
N LEU A 10 18.68 14.22 -4.10
CA LEU A 10 18.51 15.15 -5.22
C LEU A 10 19.74 16.08 -5.35
N MET A 11 20.19 16.66 -4.24
CA MET A 11 21.39 17.49 -4.22
C MET A 11 22.65 16.70 -4.61
N LEU A 12 22.78 15.46 -4.15
CA LEU A 12 23.89 14.57 -4.53
C LEU A 12 23.89 14.29 -6.04
N ASP A 13 22.73 14.05 -6.64
CA ASP A 13 22.58 13.76 -8.05
C ASP A 13 22.95 14.96 -8.92
N LEU A 14 22.47 16.16 -8.56
CA LEU A 14 22.86 17.41 -9.23
C LEU A 14 24.38 17.64 -9.17
N ILE A 15 24.99 17.40 -8.00
CA ILE A 15 26.46 17.47 -7.84
C ILE A 15 27.16 16.46 -8.76
N ASN A 16 26.69 15.22 -8.77
CA ASN A 16 27.31 14.14 -9.53
C ASN A 16 27.12 14.29 -11.03
N GLU A 17 26.03 14.89 -11.49
CA GLU A 17 25.83 15.29 -12.89
C GLU A 17 26.88 16.33 -13.32
N GLU A 18 27.11 17.35 -12.49
CA GLU A 18 28.11 18.39 -12.77
C GLU A 18 29.55 17.85 -12.78
N ARG A 19 29.86 16.93 -11.86
CA ARG A 19 31.17 16.25 -11.81
C ARG A 19 31.37 15.35 -13.03
N THR A 20 30.40 14.48 -13.32
CA THR A 20 30.49 13.50 -14.41
C THR A 20 30.57 14.17 -15.78
N SER A 21 29.79 15.23 -16.01
CA SER A 21 29.85 16.02 -17.26
C SER A 21 31.21 16.69 -17.50
N ARG A 22 32.06 16.80 -16.46
CA ARG A 22 33.44 17.32 -16.51
C ARG A 22 34.51 16.23 -16.41
N GLY A 23 34.12 14.95 -16.40
CA GLY A 23 35.04 13.81 -16.30
C GLY A 23 35.68 13.67 -14.92
N ILE A 24 34.98 14.11 -13.87
CA ILE A 24 35.38 13.95 -12.46
C ILE A 24 34.54 12.82 -11.86
N ASP A 25 35.17 11.95 -11.06
CA ASP A 25 34.49 10.81 -10.43
C ASP A 25 33.35 11.27 -9.51
N PRO A 26 32.21 10.57 -9.48
CA PRO A 26 31.09 10.91 -8.60
C PRO A 26 31.46 10.74 -7.12
N LEU A 27 30.83 11.55 -6.27
CA LEU A 27 30.92 11.42 -4.82
C LEU A 27 29.92 10.37 -4.31
N THR A 28 30.27 9.72 -3.21
CA THR A 28 29.38 8.79 -2.52
C THR A 28 28.91 9.38 -1.19
N LEU A 29 27.64 9.20 -0.84
CA LEU A 29 27.09 9.70 0.42
C LEU A 29 27.59 8.87 1.60
N GLU A 30 28.12 9.56 2.62
CA GLU A 30 28.64 8.95 3.84
C GLU A 30 27.84 9.44 5.06
N LEU A 31 27.28 8.49 5.80
CA LEU A 31 26.24 8.74 6.80
C LEU A 31 26.69 9.61 7.98
N ARG A 32 27.98 9.55 8.36
CA ARG A 32 28.51 10.36 9.48
C ARG A 32 28.75 11.79 9.03
N LEU A 33 29.24 11.98 7.81
CA LEU A 33 29.31 13.32 7.20
C LEU A 33 27.90 13.90 7.00
N ASN A 34 26.92 13.06 6.65
CA ASN A 34 25.53 13.48 6.48
C ASN A 34 24.96 14.00 7.80
N GLU A 35 25.10 13.22 8.88
CA GLU A 35 24.68 13.61 10.24
C GLU A 35 25.33 14.93 10.67
N ALA A 36 26.64 15.10 10.45
CA ALA A 36 27.33 16.37 10.75
C ALA A 36 26.84 17.57 9.91
N SER A 37 26.31 17.31 8.71
CA SER A 37 25.77 18.33 7.82
C SER A 37 24.34 18.71 8.21
N GLU A 38 23.50 17.71 8.53
CA GLU A 38 22.14 17.87 9.06
C GLU A 38 22.17 18.72 10.34
N ASP A 39 23.02 18.35 11.30
CA ASP A 39 23.18 19.07 12.57
C ASP A 39 23.56 20.55 12.36
N HIS A 40 24.42 20.83 11.37
CA HIS A 40 24.86 22.19 11.11
C HIS A 40 23.80 23.03 10.39
N SER A 41 23.07 22.44 9.45
CA SER A 41 21.91 23.08 8.80
C SER A 41 20.81 23.39 9.80
N ALA A 42 20.47 22.43 10.67
CA ALA A 42 19.52 22.62 11.76
C ALA A 42 19.98 23.68 12.75
N TRP A 43 21.28 23.75 13.07
CA TRP A 43 21.80 24.81 13.93
C TRP A 43 21.66 26.21 13.30
N MET A 44 21.96 26.34 12.00
CA MET A 44 21.82 27.60 11.27
C MET A 44 20.35 28.07 11.25
N GLU A 45 19.43 27.15 11.02
CA GLU A 45 17.98 27.39 11.11
C GLU A 45 17.59 27.88 12.51
N ASN A 46 17.90 27.09 13.55
CA ASN A 46 17.43 27.35 14.91
C ASN A 46 17.99 28.64 15.52
N THR A 47 19.17 29.05 15.07
CA THR A 47 19.85 30.25 15.59
C THR A 47 19.70 31.47 14.69
N GLY A 48 19.24 31.30 13.45
CA GLY A 48 19.26 32.31 12.40
C GLY A 48 20.68 32.78 12.03
N ALA A 49 21.70 31.98 12.36
CA ALA A 49 23.09 32.24 12.01
C ALA A 49 23.42 31.63 10.64
N PHE A 50 24.36 32.25 9.91
CA PHE A 50 24.87 31.70 8.65
C PHE A 50 26.40 31.78 8.66
N SER A 51 27.06 30.66 8.97
CA SER A 51 28.49 30.63 9.30
C SER A 51 29.06 29.22 9.18
N HIS A 52 30.30 29.12 8.70
CA HIS A 52 31.08 27.86 8.72
C HIS A 52 31.48 27.44 10.15
N THR A 53 31.54 28.39 11.08
CA THR A 53 31.76 28.12 12.51
C THR A 53 30.43 27.83 13.18
N GLY A 54 30.33 26.65 13.81
CA GLY A 54 29.12 26.12 14.44
C GLY A 54 29.11 26.25 15.98
N ILE A 55 28.31 25.40 16.63
CA ILE A 55 28.09 25.39 18.08
C ILE A 55 29.41 25.41 18.84
N GLY A 56 29.54 26.31 19.81
CA GLY A 56 30.73 26.39 20.68
C GLY A 56 32.01 26.85 19.97
N GLY A 57 31.93 27.30 18.71
CA GLY A 57 33.09 27.71 17.93
C GLY A 57 33.72 26.57 17.10
N SER A 58 33.02 25.45 16.93
CA SER A 58 33.50 24.31 16.15
C SER A 58 33.73 24.66 14.68
N SER A 59 34.83 24.18 14.11
CA SER A 59 35.05 24.15 12.68
C SER A 59 34.28 22.99 12.03
N ALA A 60 34.14 23.01 10.69
CA ALA A 60 33.52 21.88 9.98
C ALA A 60 34.30 20.57 10.19
N GLY A 61 35.64 20.64 10.21
CA GLY A 61 36.48 19.49 10.56
C GLY A 61 36.18 18.91 11.94
N ASP A 62 36.02 19.77 12.96
CA ASP A 62 35.66 19.32 14.31
C ASP A 62 34.29 18.62 14.31
N ARG A 63 33.29 19.17 13.59
CA ARG A 63 31.96 18.55 13.48
C ARG A 63 32.00 17.19 12.79
N MET A 64 32.76 17.05 11.71
CA MET A 64 32.93 15.78 11.01
C MET A 64 33.60 14.72 11.91
N GLU A 65 34.63 15.12 12.67
CA GLU A 65 35.30 14.22 13.61
C GLU A 65 34.40 13.84 14.80
N ASP A 66 33.61 14.79 15.32
CA ASP A 66 32.64 14.54 16.39
C ASP A 66 31.52 13.57 15.97
N ALA A 67 31.11 13.60 14.70
CA ALA A 67 30.22 12.61 14.10
C ALA A 67 30.90 11.25 13.85
N GLY A 68 32.18 11.11 14.21
CA GLY A 68 32.95 9.88 14.11
C GLY A 68 33.51 9.60 12.71
N PHE A 69 33.55 10.60 11.82
CA PHE A 69 34.26 10.50 10.54
C PHE A 69 35.77 10.65 10.75
N VAL A 70 36.57 9.87 10.01
CA VAL A 70 38.03 9.91 10.12
C VAL A 70 38.62 10.55 8.87
N LEU A 71 39.17 11.76 9.03
CA LEU A 71 39.82 12.51 7.96
C LEU A 71 41.17 11.88 7.58
N SER A 72 41.50 11.87 6.29
CA SER A 72 42.78 11.31 5.78
C SER A 72 44.02 12.16 6.07
N GLY A 73 43.85 13.39 6.57
CA GLY A 73 44.93 14.32 6.92
C GLY A 73 44.48 15.77 6.96
N ASN A 74 45.42 16.70 7.23
CA ASN A 74 45.12 18.13 7.28
C ASN A 74 44.63 18.63 5.90
N TRP A 75 43.47 19.28 5.87
CA TRP A 75 42.84 19.88 4.68
C TRP A 75 42.30 18.90 3.63
N ALA A 76 42.09 17.64 3.99
CA ALA A 76 41.43 16.66 3.11
C ALA A 76 39.89 16.74 3.18
N TRP A 77 39.35 17.94 3.43
CA TRP A 77 37.91 18.20 3.57
C TRP A 77 37.55 19.59 3.07
N GLY A 78 36.28 19.80 2.78
CA GLY A 78 35.70 21.08 2.41
C GLY A 78 34.28 21.22 2.93
N GLU A 79 33.80 22.45 3.07
CA GLU A 79 32.41 22.74 3.42
C GLU A 79 31.84 23.80 2.48
N ASN A 80 30.62 23.56 2.00
CA ASN A 80 29.77 24.61 1.46
C ASN A 80 28.56 24.79 2.38
N ILE A 81 28.12 26.03 2.53
CA ILE A 81 26.82 26.35 3.13
C ILE A 81 26.04 27.24 2.17
N ALA A 82 24.73 27.03 2.11
CA ALA A 82 23.82 27.83 1.31
C ALA A 82 22.52 28.08 2.05
N PHE A 83 21.86 29.18 1.70
CA PHE A 83 20.59 29.58 2.30
C PHE A 83 19.77 30.31 1.25
N GLN A 84 18.49 29.97 1.16
CA GLN A 84 17.49 30.66 0.36
C GLN A 84 16.26 30.89 1.21
N SER A 85 15.57 32.01 0.99
CA SER A 85 14.31 32.31 1.65
C SER A 85 13.44 33.16 0.75
N GLU A 86 12.20 32.71 0.54
CA GLU A 86 11.29 33.27 -0.44
C GLU A 86 9.85 33.38 0.08
N ARG A 87 9.03 34.19 -0.61
CA ARG A 87 7.63 34.41 -0.24
C ARG A 87 6.71 33.60 -1.18
N GLY A 88 6.27 32.43 -0.73
CA GLY A 88 5.40 31.53 -1.49
C GLY A 88 6.19 30.65 -2.46
N ALA A 89 7.15 29.90 -1.92
CA ALA A 89 8.13 29.12 -2.67
C ALA A 89 7.49 27.97 -3.49
N PRO A 90 8.10 27.58 -4.63
CA PRO A 90 7.58 26.55 -5.54
C PRO A 90 7.72 25.10 -5.02
N GLY A 91 8.40 24.90 -3.89
CA GLY A 91 8.58 23.63 -3.21
C GLY A 91 10.04 23.39 -2.88
N ILE A 92 10.31 22.65 -1.82
CA ILE A 92 11.69 22.43 -1.31
C ILE A 92 12.63 21.80 -2.35
N ALA A 93 12.12 20.99 -3.30
CA ALA A 93 12.92 20.41 -4.37
C ALA A 93 13.47 21.48 -5.36
N ASP A 94 12.66 22.47 -5.70
CA ASP A 94 13.06 23.58 -6.56
C ASP A 94 14.08 24.49 -5.86
N ASP A 95 13.85 24.76 -4.57
CA ASP A 95 14.81 25.52 -3.74
C ASP A 95 16.17 24.79 -3.67
N VAL A 96 16.16 23.46 -3.58
CA VAL A 96 17.37 22.63 -3.60
C VAL A 96 18.11 22.75 -4.94
N ALA A 97 17.40 22.73 -6.07
CA ALA A 97 18.01 22.92 -7.40
C ALA A 97 18.57 24.35 -7.61
N ASP A 98 17.85 25.37 -7.14
CA ASP A 98 18.27 26.77 -7.22
C ASP A 98 19.48 27.06 -6.32
N LEU A 99 19.51 26.46 -5.12
CA LEU A 99 20.66 26.50 -4.23
C LEU A 99 21.88 25.82 -4.85
N HIS A 100 21.70 24.66 -5.50
CA HIS A 100 22.79 24.00 -6.23
C HIS A 100 23.36 24.91 -7.33
N THR A 101 22.48 25.51 -8.14
CA THR A 101 22.87 26.47 -9.19
C THR A 101 23.65 27.65 -8.60
N SER A 102 23.20 28.18 -7.46
CA SER A 102 23.85 29.28 -6.75
C SER A 102 25.24 28.90 -6.22
N LEU A 103 25.38 27.69 -5.66
CA LEU A 103 26.66 27.13 -5.24
C LEU A 103 27.61 26.99 -6.43
N MET A 104 27.14 26.47 -7.56
CA MET A 104 27.93 26.35 -8.78
C MET A 104 28.35 27.68 -9.38
N ASN A 105 27.60 28.77 -9.14
CA ASN A 105 28.00 30.11 -9.58
C ASN A 105 29.07 30.76 -8.68
N SER A 106 29.18 30.35 -7.42
CA SER A 106 30.23 30.82 -6.49
C SER A 106 31.57 30.12 -6.72
N ALA A 107 32.64 30.88 -6.94
CA ALA A 107 33.95 30.31 -7.25
C ALA A 107 34.52 29.42 -6.13
N GLY A 108 34.29 29.78 -4.87
CA GLY A 108 34.74 28.99 -3.72
C GLY A 108 33.95 27.68 -3.58
N HIS A 109 32.62 27.76 -3.67
CA HIS A 109 31.76 26.59 -3.52
C HIS A 109 31.91 25.59 -4.67
N ARG A 110 31.96 26.12 -5.90
CA ARG A 110 32.24 25.32 -7.11
C ARG A 110 33.59 24.61 -7.03
N ALA A 111 34.60 25.23 -6.41
CA ALA A 111 35.90 24.58 -6.24
C ALA A 111 35.82 23.34 -5.33
N ASN A 112 34.98 23.35 -4.29
CA ASN A 112 34.73 22.16 -3.47
C ASN A 112 33.97 21.09 -4.25
N ILE A 113 32.86 21.46 -4.91
CA ILE A 113 32.01 20.52 -5.67
C ILE A 113 32.81 19.79 -6.76
N LEU A 114 33.71 20.50 -7.44
CA LEU A 114 34.51 19.97 -8.54
C LEU A 114 35.92 19.52 -8.12
N ASN A 115 36.20 19.38 -6.81
CA ASN A 115 37.50 18.90 -6.37
C ASN A 115 37.61 17.39 -6.66
N PRO A 116 38.55 16.94 -7.52
CA PRO A 116 38.71 15.52 -7.83
C PRO A 116 39.29 14.70 -6.68
N ASP A 117 39.88 15.34 -5.67
CA ASP A 117 40.47 14.65 -4.52
C ASP A 117 39.40 14.22 -3.49
N PHE A 118 38.18 14.74 -3.57
CA PHE A 118 37.08 14.32 -2.69
C PHE A 118 36.37 13.09 -3.25
N GLU A 119 36.09 12.14 -2.36
CA GLU A 119 35.51 10.83 -2.67
C GLU A 119 34.12 10.66 -2.04
N VAL A 120 33.89 11.30 -0.89
CA VAL A 120 32.65 11.21 -0.13
C VAL A 120 32.08 12.56 0.24
N ILE A 121 30.78 12.58 0.49
CA ILE A 121 30.03 13.76 0.87
C ILE A 121 28.97 13.45 1.93
N GLY A 122 28.74 14.40 2.82
CA GLY A 122 27.52 14.51 3.61
C GLY A 122 26.74 15.74 3.18
N ILE A 123 25.42 15.64 3.14
CA ILE A 123 24.53 16.73 2.74
C ILE A 123 23.47 16.85 3.83
N GLY A 124 23.25 18.05 4.34
CA GLY A 124 22.19 18.32 5.31
C GLY A 124 21.29 19.41 4.79
N ILE A 125 20.00 19.12 4.65
CA ILE A 125 19.00 20.05 4.13
C ILE A 125 17.93 20.26 5.19
N GLU A 126 17.85 21.48 5.73
CA GLU A 126 16.86 21.85 6.73
C GLU A 126 15.87 22.85 6.14
N ASN A 127 14.58 22.59 6.30
CA ASN A 127 13.52 23.53 5.99
C ASN A 127 13.05 24.21 7.27
N GLY A 128 13.01 25.54 7.27
CA GLY A 128 12.62 26.33 8.42
C GLY A 128 11.93 27.63 8.05
N ASP A 129 11.67 28.45 9.07
CA ASP A 129 11.12 29.79 8.90
C ASP A 129 12.22 30.84 9.17
N ASN A 130 12.48 31.72 8.21
CA ASN A 130 13.31 32.89 8.44
C ASN A 130 12.48 34.17 8.43
N ARG A 131 11.93 34.53 9.61
CA ARG A 131 11.17 35.77 9.83
C ARG A 131 9.86 35.82 9.04
N GLY A 132 9.13 34.70 8.96
CA GLY A 132 7.84 34.59 8.28
C GLY A 132 7.95 34.25 6.78
N PHE A 133 9.07 33.66 6.37
CA PHE A 133 9.35 33.22 5.00
C PHE A 133 9.90 31.81 5.06
N ASP A 134 9.41 30.95 4.17
CA ASP A 134 9.95 29.61 3.97
C ASP A 134 11.44 29.75 3.63
N ALA A 135 12.27 28.92 4.27
CA ALA A 135 13.70 29.02 4.19
C ALA A 135 14.34 27.63 4.15
N VAL A 136 15.26 27.44 3.20
CA VAL A 136 16.02 26.20 3.07
C VAL A 136 17.48 26.49 3.39
N TYR A 137 18.02 25.73 4.33
CA TYR A 137 19.43 25.76 4.74
C TYR A 137 20.12 24.50 4.26
N VAL A 138 21.26 24.66 3.59
CA VAL A 138 22.04 23.54 3.05
C VAL A 138 23.46 23.59 3.61
N THR A 139 23.96 22.44 4.05
CA THR A 139 25.36 22.20 4.37
C THR A 139 25.85 21.03 3.53
N GLN A 140 27.03 21.14 2.93
CA GLN A 140 27.70 20.08 2.19
C GLN A 140 29.10 19.88 2.75
N ASN A 141 29.35 18.74 3.37
CA ASN A 141 30.64 18.34 3.91
C ASN A 141 31.34 17.36 2.96
N PHE A 142 32.42 17.80 2.33
CA PHE A 142 33.22 16.98 1.41
C PHE A 142 34.44 16.44 2.11
N ALA A 143 34.84 15.21 1.79
CA ALA A 143 36.08 14.66 2.32
C ALA A 143 36.73 13.59 1.43
N ALA A 144 38.01 13.34 1.70
CA ALA A 144 38.74 12.15 1.29
C ALA A 144 39.10 11.33 2.53
N THR A 145 38.96 10.00 2.48
CA THR A 145 39.33 9.14 3.61
C THR A 145 40.08 7.88 3.18
N SER A 146 40.97 7.41 4.05
CA SER A 146 41.62 6.09 3.91
C SER A 146 41.04 5.06 4.89
N ALA A 147 40.05 5.48 5.70
CA ALA A 147 39.35 4.63 6.66
C ALA A 147 38.06 4.06 6.04
N PRO A 148 37.50 2.99 6.61
CA PRO A 148 36.19 2.50 6.19
C PRO A 148 35.11 3.59 6.30
N VAL A 149 34.33 3.72 5.23
CA VAL A 149 33.18 4.62 5.11
C VAL A 149 31.89 3.91 5.47
N GLN A 150 30.94 4.64 6.05
CA GLN A 150 29.57 4.18 6.25
C GLN A 150 28.73 4.76 5.13
N LEU A 151 28.57 3.98 4.07
CA LEU A 151 27.82 4.42 2.90
C LEU A 151 26.34 4.28 3.16
N ASP A 152 25.59 5.24 2.67
CA ASP A 152 24.17 5.03 2.47
C ASP A 152 23.97 4.07 1.30
N THR A 153 23.72 2.79 1.63
CA THR A 153 23.46 1.74 0.64
C THR A 153 21.98 1.64 0.26
N SER A 154 21.14 2.54 0.77
CA SER A 154 19.78 2.67 0.26
C SER A 154 19.89 3.06 -1.22
N PRO A 155 19.17 2.38 -2.13
CA PRO A 155 19.45 2.48 -3.56
C PRO A 155 19.41 3.95 -4.03
N PRO A 156 20.35 4.37 -4.92
CA PRO A 156 20.28 5.68 -5.53
C PRO A 156 19.00 5.75 -6.38
N LYS A 157 18.05 6.60 -6.01
CA LYS A 157 16.98 7.00 -6.93
C LYS A 157 17.56 8.09 -7.84
N SER A 158 18.01 7.73 -9.03
CA SER A 158 18.20 8.66 -10.16
C SER A 158 18.14 7.92 -11.50
N PRO A 159 17.61 8.50 -12.60
CA PRO A 159 17.57 9.93 -12.95
C PRO A 159 16.23 10.58 -12.56
N PRO A 160 15.97 11.88 -12.85
CA PRO A 160 15.09 12.73 -12.05
C PRO A 160 13.72 12.09 -11.94
N VAL A 161 13.29 11.79 -10.71
CA VAL A 161 11.88 11.64 -10.44
C VAL A 161 11.34 13.05 -10.58
N GLU A 162 10.84 13.39 -11.77
CA GLU A 162 9.70 14.28 -11.81
C GLU A 162 8.78 13.77 -10.70
N GLY A 163 8.40 14.62 -9.74
CA GLY A 163 7.33 14.24 -8.80
C GLY A 163 6.16 13.65 -9.60
N PRO A 164 5.27 12.87 -8.95
CA PRO A 164 4.22 12.11 -9.63
C PRO A 164 3.69 12.85 -10.86
N SER A 165 3.90 12.22 -11.99
CA SER A 165 3.66 12.78 -13.31
C SER A 165 2.35 12.22 -13.85
N ASP A 166 1.90 12.70 -15.00
CA ASP A 166 0.81 12.03 -15.72
C ASP A 166 1.31 10.79 -16.53
N GLY A 167 2.50 10.27 -16.17
CA GLY A 167 3.15 9.12 -16.79
C GLY A 167 3.27 7.94 -15.83
N ASN A 168 3.80 6.81 -16.32
CA ASN A 168 3.96 5.62 -15.48
C ASN A 168 5.11 5.78 -14.48
N ASP A 169 4.80 5.80 -13.19
CA ASP A 169 5.70 6.11 -12.10
C ASP A 169 5.96 4.94 -11.15
N ILE A 170 7.04 5.04 -10.37
CA ILE A 170 7.36 4.12 -9.27
C ILE A 170 7.50 4.94 -7.98
N LEU A 171 6.50 4.87 -7.13
CA LEU A 171 6.44 5.53 -5.84
C LEU A 171 6.75 4.53 -4.73
N ILE A 172 7.66 4.89 -3.83
CA ILE A 172 8.09 4.00 -2.75
C ILE A 172 8.28 4.84 -1.48
N GLY A 173 7.51 4.49 -0.45
CA GLY A 173 7.56 5.02 0.90
C GLY A 173 8.73 4.52 1.74
N GLY A 174 8.74 4.95 2.99
CA GLY A 174 9.70 4.67 4.04
C GLY A 174 9.22 3.57 4.99
N THR A 175 9.35 3.81 6.29
CA THR A 175 8.91 2.88 7.35
C THR A 175 8.00 3.59 8.36
N GLY A 176 7.49 4.76 8.01
CA GLY A 176 6.52 5.52 8.79
C GLY A 176 5.43 6.00 7.84
N SER A 177 4.37 6.58 8.39
CA SER A 177 3.20 6.98 7.60
C SER A 177 3.52 7.91 6.43
N ASP A 178 3.26 7.42 5.23
CA ASP A 178 3.47 8.09 3.96
C ASP A 178 2.14 8.42 3.26
N ARG A 179 2.20 9.39 2.35
CA ARG A 179 1.11 9.67 1.42
C ARG A 179 1.67 9.68 0.00
N LEU A 180 1.27 8.70 -0.80
CA LEU A 180 1.75 8.49 -2.17
C LEU A 180 0.57 8.58 -3.15
N ASP A 181 0.77 9.28 -4.27
CA ASP A 181 -0.27 9.52 -5.28
C ASP A 181 0.33 9.33 -6.68
N GLY A 182 -0.11 8.31 -7.41
CA GLY A 182 0.34 7.98 -8.77
C GLY A 182 -0.20 8.89 -9.86
N MET A 183 -1.27 9.66 -9.57
CA MET A 183 -1.93 10.55 -10.53
C MET A 183 -2.46 9.83 -11.78
N ALA A 184 -1.79 9.97 -12.92
CA ALA A 184 -2.23 9.35 -14.16
C ALA A 184 -1.07 8.54 -14.72
N GLY A 185 -1.30 7.33 -15.20
CA GLY A 185 -0.16 6.49 -15.54
C GLY A 185 -0.51 5.02 -15.58
N ASN A 186 0.45 4.19 -15.23
CA ASN A 186 0.25 2.80 -14.83
C ASN A 186 1.35 2.62 -13.79
N ASP A 187 1.01 2.89 -12.55
CA ASP A 187 1.97 3.23 -11.52
C ASP A 187 2.23 2.05 -10.60
N ALA A 188 3.43 2.00 -10.03
CA ALA A 188 3.77 1.06 -8.98
C ALA A 188 3.98 1.84 -7.68
N VAL A 189 3.07 1.68 -6.72
CA VAL A 189 3.07 2.43 -5.46
C VAL A 189 3.28 1.46 -4.29
N SER A 190 4.26 1.71 -3.42
CA SER A 190 4.55 0.87 -2.26
C SER A 190 4.71 1.70 -1.00
N GLY A 191 3.90 1.47 0.03
CA GLY A 191 3.98 2.13 1.34
C GLY A 191 5.09 1.56 2.22
N ARG A 192 5.22 0.22 2.21
CA ARG A 192 6.17 -0.62 2.96
C ARG A 192 5.83 -0.74 4.44
N GLY A 193 5.95 0.32 5.22
CA GLY A 193 5.78 0.22 6.65
C GLY A 193 5.30 1.53 7.25
N GLY A 194 4.46 1.44 8.28
CA GLY A 194 3.70 2.58 8.79
C GLY A 194 2.29 2.56 8.24
N ASP A 195 1.43 3.43 8.79
CA ASP A 195 0.05 3.55 8.35
C ASP A 195 0.00 4.53 7.16
N ASP A 196 -0.16 4.03 5.94
CA ASP A 196 0.04 4.77 4.71
C ASP A 196 -1.28 5.18 4.02
N ILE A 197 -1.18 6.16 3.12
CA ILE A 197 -2.29 6.52 2.22
C ILE A 197 -1.80 6.48 0.77
N LEU A 198 -2.30 5.53 -0.01
CA LEU A 198 -1.87 5.24 -1.38
C LEU A 198 -3.00 5.50 -2.39
N PHE A 199 -2.70 6.22 -3.47
CA PHE A 199 -3.60 6.41 -4.62
C PHE A 199 -2.89 5.98 -5.90
N GLY A 200 -3.54 5.15 -6.72
CA GLY A 200 -3.10 4.85 -8.09
C GLY A 200 -3.49 5.98 -9.03
N GLY A 201 -4.79 6.31 -9.07
CA GLY A 201 -5.34 7.43 -9.79
C GLY A 201 -6.02 6.99 -11.09
N THR A 202 -5.51 7.35 -12.25
CA THR A 202 -6.03 6.84 -13.53
C THR A 202 -4.99 5.97 -14.20
N GLY A 203 -5.37 4.80 -14.69
CA GLY A 203 -4.36 3.90 -15.24
C GLY A 203 -4.55 2.50 -14.72
N ARG A 204 -3.64 1.60 -15.07
CA ARG A 204 -3.64 0.26 -14.46
C ARG A 204 -2.49 0.21 -13.48
N ASP A 205 -2.83 0.37 -12.22
CA ASP A 205 -1.87 0.61 -11.16
C ASP A 205 -1.64 -0.65 -10.33
N THR A 206 -0.49 -0.71 -9.68
CA THR A 206 -0.13 -1.75 -8.72
C THR A 206 0.22 -1.09 -7.40
N LEU A 207 -0.57 -1.34 -6.35
CA LEU A 207 -0.37 -0.76 -5.04
C LEU A 207 -0.08 -1.86 -4.00
N ASP A 208 0.85 -1.60 -3.10
CA ASP A 208 1.27 -2.47 -2.00
C ASP A 208 1.37 -1.64 -0.71
N GLY A 209 0.44 -1.83 0.22
CA GLY A 209 0.41 -1.14 1.52
C GLY A 209 1.63 -1.50 2.35
N GLY A 210 1.81 -2.78 2.62
CA GLY A 210 2.93 -3.33 3.34
C GLY A 210 2.56 -3.65 4.78
N ALA A 211 3.08 -2.91 5.75
CA ALA A 211 2.83 -3.16 7.16
C ALA A 211 2.32 -1.92 7.87
N GLY A 212 1.17 -2.00 8.51
CA GLY A 212 0.49 -0.87 9.13
C GLY A 212 -0.97 -0.85 8.73
N ASP A 213 -1.75 0.07 9.28
CA ASP A 213 -3.16 0.19 8.92
C ASP A 213 -3.32 1.15 7.72
N ASP A 214 -3.37 0.60 6.51
CA ASP A 214 -3.26 1.36 5.27
C ASP A 214 -4.60 1.82 4.70
N ARG A 215 -4.57 2.92 3.93
CA ARG A 215 -5.71 3.40 3.13
C ARG A 215 -5.33 3.47 1.66
N MET A 216 -5.96 2.65 0.85
CA MET A 216 -5.58 2.48 -0.55
C MET A 216 -6.76 2.75 -1.49
N SER A 217 -6.47 3.36 -2.64
CA SER A 217 -7.43 3.61 -3.71
C SER A 217 -6.79 3.34 -5.07
N GLY A 218 -7.30 2.36 -5.82
CA GLY A 218 -6.86 2.03 -7.19
C GLY A 218 -7.18 3.18 -8.14
N GLY A 219 -8.47 3.40 -8.40
CA GLY A 219 -8.95 4.59 -9.07
C GLY A 219 -9.77 4.30 -10.32
N GLN A 220 -9.18 4.38 -11.51
CA GLN A 220 -9.89 4.11 -12.77
C GLN A 220 -9.10 3.11 -13.61
N GLN A 221 -9.81 2.15 -14.21
CA GLN A 221 -9.28 0.98 -14.93
C GLN A 221 -8.81 -0.12 -13.97
N LYS A 222 -8.31 -1.22 -14.54
CA LYS A 222 -7.98 -2.44 -13.81
C LYS A 222 -6.69 -2.27 -12.99
N ASP A 223 -6.83 -2.35 -11.68
CA ASP A 223 -5.77 -2.22 -10.70
C ASP A 223 -5.46 -3.54 -9.99
N VAL A 224 -4.26 -3.62 -9.40
CA VAL A 224 -3.84 -4.72 -8.52
C VAL A 224 -3.42 -4.15 -7.18
N MET A 225 -4.06 -4.57 -6.10
CA MET A 225 -3.82 -4.03 -4.76
C MET A 225 -3.61 -5.12 -3.73
N VAL A 226 -2.64 -4.91 -2.84
CA VAL A 226 -2.38 -5.74 -1.66
C VAL A 226 -2.26 -4.84 -0.44
N GLY A 227 -3.08 -5.06 0.59
CA GLY A 227 -2.99 -4.34 1.87
C GLY A 227 -1.73 -4.73 2.62
N GLY A 228 -1.63 -6.01 2.97
CA GLY A 228 -0.44 -6.59 3.59
C GLY A 228 -0.73 -7.02 5.00
N SER A 229 -0.11 -6.41 6.01
CA SER A 229 -0.40 -6.70 7.41
C SER A 229 -0.93 -5.46 8.12
N GLY A 230 -2.03 -5.59 8.84
CA GLY A 230 -2.67 -4.46 9.53
C GLY A 230 -4.16 -4.43 9.21
N ASP A 231 -4.93 -3.59 9.88
CA ASP A 231 -6.35 -3.45 9.57
C ASP A 231 -6.50 -2.46 8.38
N ASP A 232 -6.53 -2.97 7.15
CA ASP A 232 -6.47 -2.15 5.94
C ASP A 232 -7.83 -1.70 5.41
N ARG A 233 -7.84 -0.58 4.69
CA ARG A 233 -9.01 -0.10 3.93
C ARG A 233 -8.66 0.13 2.48
N ILE A 234 -9.18 -0.72 1.60
CA ILE A 234 -8.80 -0.77 0.18
C ILE A 234 -10.02 -0.57 -0.72
N SER A 235 -9.91 0.30 -1.72
CA SER A 235 -10.99 0.60 -2.68
C SER A 235 -10.49 0.55 -4.12
N GLY A 236 -11.05 -0.33 -4.97
CA GLY A 236 -10.78 -0.36 -6.41
C GLY A 236 -11.36 0.85 -7.15
N ASN A 237 -12.59 1.20 -6.79
CA ASN A 237 -13.43 2.23 -7.38
C ASN A 237 -14.00 1.84 -8.75
N GLY A 238 -13.19 1.77 -9.81
CA GLY A 238 -13.73 1.46 -11.13
C GLY A 238 -12.71 0.81 -12.04
N GLY A 239 -13.08 -0.28 -12.69
CA GLY A 239 -12.17 -1.19 -13.35
C GLY A 239 -12.48 -2.62 -12.95
N ASP A 240 -11.86 -3.58 -13.62
CA ASP A 240 -11.97 -4.99 -13.22
C ASP A 240 -10.78 -5.29 -12.30
N ASP A 241 -10.89 -4.98 -11.01
CA ASP A 241 -9.78 -4.90 -10.08
C ASP A 241 -9.42 -6.26 -9.46
N ARG A 242 -8.19 -6.39 -8.96
CA ARG A 242 -7.79 -7.52 -8.12
C ARG A 242 -7.26 -7.00 -6.79
N ILE A 243 -7.95 -7.32 -5.70
CA ILE A 243 -7.65 -6.78 -4.37
C ILE A 243 -7.47 -7.90 -3.36
N ASN A 244 -6.39 -7.85 -2.58
CA ASN A 244 -6.16 -8.73 -1.44
C ASN A 244 -5.95 -7.89 -0.17
N GLY A 245 -6.79 -8.08 0.86
CA GLY A 245 -6.65 -7.43 2.17
C GLY A 245 -5.34 -7.87 2.83
N GLY A 246 -5.23 -9.15 3.17
CA GLY A 246 -4.00 -9.74 3.68
C GLY A 246 -4.18 -10.32 5.07
N ASP A 247 -3.36 -9.88 6.01
CA ASP A 247 -3.42 -10.29 7.41
C ASP A 247 -4.15 -9.22 8.26
N ALA A 248 -4.99 -9.66 9.19
CA ALA A 248 -5.81 -8.87 10.11
C ALA A 248 -7.19 -8.47 9.55
N ASN A 249 -7.85 -7.44 10.10
CA ASN A 249 -9.27 -7.20 9.82
C ASN A 249 -9.43 -6.12 8.75
N ASP A 250 -9.67 -6.55 7.53
CA ASP A 250 -9.64 -5.66 6.38
C ASP A 250 -11.03 -5.19 5.93
N SER A 251 -11.06 -4.05 5.26
CA SER A 251 -12.23 -3.53 4.57
C SER A 251 -11.93 -3.33 3.09
N VAL A 252 -12.36 -4.28 2.26
CA VAL A 252 -12.12 -4.35 0.82
C VAL A 252 -13.37 -3.96 0.05
N TYR A 253 -13.23 -3.02 -0.89
CA TYR A 253 -14.30 -2.56 -1.77
C TYR A 253 -13.84 -2.64 -3.23
N GLY A 254 -14.56 -3.37 -4.09
CA GLY A 254 -14.29 -3.45 -5.53
C GLY A 254 -14.69 -2.17 -6.25
N GLY A 255 -15.99 -1.93 -6.38
CA GLY A 255 -16.56 -0.71 -6.93
C GLY A 255 -17.39 -0.97 -8.17
N VAL A 256 -16.88 -0.61 -9.35
CA VAL A 256 -17.56 -0.79 -10.63
C VAL A 256 -16.67 -1.58 -11.57
N GLY A 257 -17.15 -2.71 -12.06
CA GLY A 257 -16.41 -3.61 -12.94
C GLY A 257 -16.45 -5.02 -12.37
N ASP A 258 -15.83 -5.97 -13.07
CA ASP A 258 -15.83 -7.37 -12.63
C ASP A 258 -14.60 -7.61 -11.74
N ASP A 259 -14.78 -7.57 -10.42
CA ASP A 259 -13.68 -7.55 -9.44
C ASP A 259 -13.34 -8.93 -8.87
N ASP A 260 -12.06 -9.20 -8.61
CA ASP A 260 -11.60 -10.36 -7.84
C ASP A 260 -11.08 -9.90 -6.46
N LEU A 261 -11.85 -10.14 -5.41
CA LEU A 261 -11.64 -9.61 -4.05
C LEU A 261 -11.35 -10.72 -3.03
N TYR A 262 -10.31 -10.53 -2.22
CA TYR A 262 -9.89 -11.46 -1.18
C TYR A 262 -9.75 -10.70 0.15
N GLY A 263 -10.45 -11.16 1.19
CA GLY A 263 -10.30 -10.64 2.57
C GLY A 263 -8.95 -11.03 3.13
N GLY A 264 -8.70 -12.34 3.25
CA GLY A 264 -7.42 -12.87 3.68
C GLY A 264 -7.55 -13.62 5.00
N SER A 265 -6.86 -13.19 6.04
CA SER A 265 -6.97 -13.77 7.38
C SER A 265 -7.40 -12.74 8.40
N GLY A 266 -8.48 -12.98 9.14
CA GLY A 266 -8.91 -12.09 10.20
C GLY A 266 -10.42 -11.99 10.28
N ARG A 267 -10.98 -10.78 10.32
CA ARG A 267 -12.43 -10.61 10.20
C ARG A 267 -12.63 -9.51 9.19
N ASP A 268 -12.96 -9.94 7.99
CA ASP A 268 -12.93 -9.05 6.85
C ASP A 268 -14.33 -8.61 6.47
N PHE A 269 -14.39 -7.40 5.92
CA PHE A 269 -15.54 -6.89 5.23
C PHE A 269 -15.18 -6.74 3.75
N VAL A 270 -15.82 -7.52 2.90
CA VAL A 270 -15.56 -7.52 1.45
C VAL A 270 -16.84 -7.13 0.71
N LYS A 271 -16.76 -6.11 -0.13
CA LYS A 271 -17.90 -5.62 -0.92
C LYS A 271 -17.54 -5.52 -2.39
N GLY A 272 -18.29 -6.21 -3.25
CA GLY A 272 -18.11 -6.22 -4.72
C GLY A 272 -18.47 -4.87 -5.33
N GLY A 273 -19.76 -4.61 -5.50
CA GLY A 273 -20.28 -3.36 -6.01
C GLY A 273 -21.20 -3.59 -7.20
N ASN A 274 -20.86 -3.04 -8.36
CA ASN A 274 -21.57 -3.31 -9.61
C ASN A 274 -20.64 -4.07 -10.55
N GLY A 275 -21.10 -5.18 -11.13
CA GLY A 275 -20.32 -6.03 -12.03
C GLY A 275 -20.38 -7.47 -11.57
N ASP A 276 -19.87 -8.40 -12.39
CA ASP A 276 -19.86 -9.83 -12.04
C ASP A 276 -18.61 -10.12 -11.18
N ASP A 277 -18.77 -10.06 -9.85
CA ASP A 277 -17.69 -10.07 -8.89
C ASP A 277 -17.36 -11.46 -8.33
N ARG A 278 -16.12 -11.65 -7.86
CA ARG A 278 -15.69 -12.81 -7.06
C ARG A 278 -15.19 -12.36 -5.71
N LEU A 279 -15.83 -12.81 -4.65
CA LEU A 279 -15.50 -12.46 -3.27
C LEU A 279 -15.08 -13.71 -2.50
N PHE A 280 -13.92 -13.64 -1.87
CA PHE A 280 -13.38 -14.70 -1.00
C PHE A 280 -13.10 -14.11 0.38
N GLY A 281 -13.75 -14.63 1.42
CA GLY A 281 -13.52 -14.21 2.82
C GLY A 281 -12.15 -14.64 3.30
N GLY A 282 -11.90 -15.95 3.24
CA GLY A 282 -10.61 -16.53 3.59
C GLY A 282 -10.69 -17.21 4.94
N ALA A 283 -9.87 -16.79 5.91
CA ALA A 283 -9.91 -17.35 7.25
C ALA A 283 -10.48 -16.34 8.23
N GLY A 284 -11.48 -16.74 9.00
CA GLY A 284 -11.90 -16.07 10.21
C GLY A 284 -13.40 -15.88 10.34
N ARG A 285 -13.93 -14.68 10.30
CA ARG A 285 -15.39 -14.52 10.45
C ARG A 285 -15.91 -13.35 9.64
N ASP A 286 -16.12 -13.59 8.37
CA ASP A 286 -16.15 -12.55 7.37
C ASP A 286 -17.56 -12.10 7.02
N THR A 287 -17.65 -10.96 6.36
CA THR A 287 -18.90 -10.44 5.81
C THR A 287 -18.68 -10.03 4.37
N LEU A 288 -19.36 -10.74 3.47
CA LEU A 288 -19.29 -10.56 2.02
C LEU A 288 -20.62 -9.99 1.52
N ASP A 289 -20.56 -8.92 0.73
CA ASP A 289 -21.70 -8.25 0.10
C ASP A 289 -21.39 -7.99 -1.37
N ALA A 290 -21.85 -8.85 -2.26
CA ALA A 290 -21.39 -8.81 -3.65
C ALA A 290 -22.03 -7.67 -4.44
N GLY A 291 -23.34 -7.44 -4.35
CA GLY A 291 -23.96 -6.20 -4.83
C GLY A 291 -24.86 -6.45 -6.03
N ILE A 292 -24.57 -5.85 -7.19
CA ILE A 292 -25.36 -6.03 -8.42
C ILE A 292 -24.47 -6.73 -9.44
N GLY A 293 -24.89 -7.89 -9.92
CA GLY A 293 -24.10 -8.66 -10.86
C GLY A 293 -24.40 -10.13 -10.78
N ARG A 294 -23.64 -10.92 -11.54
CA ARG A 294 -23.66 -12.38 -11.43
C ARG A 294 -22.45 -12.84 -10.62
N ASP A 295 -22.62 -12.90 -9.32
CA ASP A 295 -21.49 -12.94 -8.40
C ASP A 295 -21.14 -14.36 -7.93
N ILE A 296 -19.91 -14.52 -7.44
CA ILE A 296 -19.43 -15.74 -6.79
C ILE A 296 -18.89 -15.36 -5.41
N LEU A 297 -19.45 -15.93 -4.36
CA LEU A 297 -19.05 -15.70 -2.98
C LEU A 297 -18.59 -17.02 -2.35
N ASP A 298 -17.45 -16.98 -1.68
CA ASP A 298 -16.92 -18.06 -0.85
C ASP A 298 -16.49 -17.50 0.51
N GLY A 299 -17.15 -17.93 1.59
CA GLY A 299 -16.82 -17.50 2.95
C GLY A 299 -15.44 -17.99 3.39
N GLY A 300 -15.10 -19.23 3.05
CA GLY A 300 -13.87 -19.88 3.48
C GLY A 300 -14.00 -20.55 4.85
N ASP A 301 -12.98 -20.43 5.69
CA ASP A 301 -13.02 -20.95 7.06
C ASP A 301 -13.65 -19.89 7.96
N GLY A 302 -14.71 -20.20 8.71
CA GLY A 302 -15.25 -19.20 9.61
C GLY A 302 -16.67 -19.39 10.10
N ALA A 303 -17.36 -18.29 10.29
CA ALA A 303 -18.79 -18.28 10.63
C ALA A 303 -19.39 -17.03 9.98
N ASP A 304 -19.53 -17.11 8.68
CA ASP A 304 -19.50 -15.98 7.77
C ASP A 304 -20.91 -15.50 7.44
N ARG A 305 -20.98 -14.30 6.86
CA ARG A 305 -22.23 -13.71 6.38
C ARG A 305 -22.06 -13.36 4.92
N LEU A 306 -22.82 -14.02 4.06
CA LEU A 306 -22.79 -13.79 2.62
C LEU A 306 -24.13 -13.19 2.16
N ASN A 307 -24.05 -12.15 1.35
CA ASN A 307 -25.17 -11.50 0.68
C ASN A 307 -24.84 -11.38 -0.82
N GLY A 308 -25.57 -12.11 -1.67
CA GLY A 308 -25.42 -12.05 -3.13
C GLY A 308 -25.82 -10.67 -3.66
N GLY A 309 -27.04 -10.25 -3.31
CA GLY A 309 -27.52 -8.92 -3.65
C GLY A 309 -28.52 -9.00 -4.78
N GLY A 310 -28.16 -8.63 -6.00
CA GLY A 310 -29.06 -8.68 -7.13
C GLY A 310 -28.40 -9.28 -8.36
N GLY A 311 -28.98 -10.34 -8.88
CA GLY A 311 -28.57 -10.98 -10.12
C GLY A 311 -28.70 -12.49 -10.05
N ARG A 312 -27.63 -13.23 -10.28
CA ARG A 312 -27.69 -14.70 -10.22
C ARG A 312 -26.42 -15.21 -9.58
N ASP A 313 -26.46 -15.34 -8.28
CA ASP A 313 -25.26 -15.45 -7.48
C ASP A 313 -25.00 -16.90 -7.09
N GLN A 314 -23.74 -17.22 -6.85
CA GLN A 314 -23.32 -18.50 -6.26
C GLN A 314 -22.74 -18.23 -4.88
N LEU A 315 -23.33 -18.86 -3.86
CA LEU A 315 -22.94 -18.66 -2.47
C LEU A 315 -22.45 -19.99 -1.88
N ASN A 316 -21.18 -20.04 -1.51
CA ASN A 316 -20.57 -21.10 -0.74
C ASN A 316 -20.20 -20.57 0.65
N GLY A 317 -20.81 -21.11 1.72
CA GLY A 317 -20.47 -20.72 3.09
C GLY A 317 -19.02 -21.09 3.43
N GLY A 318 -18.58 -22.26 2.95
CA GLY A 318 -17.28 -22.82 3.28
C GLY A 318 -17.37 -23.70 4.52
N ALA A 319 -16.35 -23.65 5.38
CA ALA A 319 -16.33 -24.38 6.64
C ALA A 319 -16.78 -23.47 7.77
N GLY A 320 -17.94 -23.72 8.35
CA GLY A 320 -18.45 -22.79 9.35
C GLY A 320 -19.90 -22.99 9.70
N ASP A 321 -20.39 -22.15 10.62
CA ASP A 321 -21.84 -22.01 10.80
C ASP A 321 -22.23 -20.69 10.13
N ASP A 322 -22.56 -20.75 8.83
CA ASP A 322 -22.67 -19.56 7.99
C ASP A 322 -24.11 -19.05 7.84
N THR A 323 -24.24 -17.79 7.42
CA THR A 323 -25.53 -17.18 7.08
C THR A 323 -25.50 -16.67 5.65
N LEU A 324 -26.35 -17.24 4.80
CA LEU A 324 -26.43 -16.95 3.37
C LEU A 324 -27.74 -16.21 3.06
N THR A 325 -27.66 -15.21 2.20
CA THR A 325 -28.81 -14.45 1.66
C THR A 325 -28.56 -14.26 0.17
N GLY A 326 -29.45 -14.78 -0.67
CA GLY A 326 -29.32 -14.69 -2.12
C GLY A 326 -29.60 -13.28 -2.61
N GLY A 327 -30.78 -12.77 -2.26
CA GLY A 327 -31.26 -11.46 -2.68
C GLY A 327 -32.25 -11.53 -3.84
N GLU A 328 -32.10 -10.65 -4.83
CA GLU A 328 -32.94 -10.65 -6.03
C GLU A 328 -32.36 -11.57 -7.10
N GLY A 329 -33.19 -12.45 -7.67
CA GLY A 329 -32.85 -13.26 -8.82
C GLY A 329 -32.62 -14.75 -8.53
N ASP A 330 -32.06 -15.47 -9.50
CA ASP A 330 -32.06 -16.94 -9.52
C ASP A 330 -30.73 -17.51 -8.97
N ASP A 331 -30.59 -17.54 -7.66
CA ASP A 331 -29.32 -17.84 -6.96
C ASP A 331 -29.02 -19.33 -6.77
N THR A 332 -27.78 -19.66 -6.43
CA THR A 332 -27.36 -21.02 -6.13
C THR A 332 -26.64 -21.05 -4.78
N PHE A 333 -27.22 -21.78 -3.84
CA PHE A 333 -26.65 -22.00 -2.51
C PHE A 333 -25.95 -23.36 -2.47
N ILE A 334 -24.65 -23.35 -2.28
CA ILE A 334 -23.83 -24.56 -2.23
C ILE A 334 -23.86 -25.13 -0.82
N PHE A 335 -24.14 -26.43 -0.70
CA PHE A 335 -24.06 -27.12 0.58
C PHE A 335 -22.61 -27.39 0.96
N SER A 336 -22.18 -26.82 2.08
CA SER A 336 -20.79 -26.89 2.54
C SER A 336 -20.66 -27.45 3.96
N GLU A 337 -19.47 -27.35 4.55
CA GLU A 337 -19.17 -27.93 5.86
C GLU A 337 -19.75 -27.08 6.99
N GLY A 338 -20.29 -27.73 8.02
CA GLY A 338 -20.85 -27.06 9.20
C GLY A 338 -22.35 -26.82 9.11
N ARG A 339 -22.87 -25.78 9.77
CA ARG A 339 -24.33 -25.57 9.94
C ARG A 339 -24.79 -24.22 9.42
N ASP A 340 -25.20 -24.23 8.16
CA ASP A 340 -25.57 -23.02 7.44
C ASP A 340 -27.04 -22.68 7.55
N ILE A 341 -27.33 -21.39 7.40
CA ILE A 341 -28.68 -20.84 7.39
C ILE A 341 -28.86 -20.00 6.11
N VAL A 342 -29.77 -20.43 5.25
CA VAL A 342 -30.25 -19.63 4.12
C VAL A 342 -31.51 -18.87 4.54
N ARG A 343 -31.50 -17.55 4.39
CA ARG A 343 -32.51 -16.68 5.00
C ARG A 343 -33.74 -16.42 4.11
N ASP A 344 -33.59 -16.52 2.80
CA ASP A 344 -34.52 -15.93 1.84
C ASP A 344 -34.82 -16.80 0.62
N PHE A 345 -34.45 -18.09 0.66
CA PHE A 345 -34.74 -19.03 -0.42
C PHE A 345 -36.21 -18.91 -0.90
N ASP A 346 -36.45 -18.50 -2.15
CA ASP A 346 -37.76 -18.31 -2.75
C ASP A 346 -37.95 -19.16 -4.01
N ARG A 347 -38.79 -20.19 -3.88
CA ARG A 347 -39.24 -21.02 -5.02
C ARG A 347 -40.16 -20.30 -6.01
N ARG A 348 -40.65 -19.09 -5.71
CA ARG A 348 -41.58 -18.36 -6.59
C ARG A 348 -40.86 -17.69 -7.76
N GLU A 349 -39.56 -17.46 -7.63
CA GLU A 349 -38.65 -17.17 -8.73
C GLU A 349 -38.05 -18.52 -9.16
N ALA A 350 -38.36 -18.95 -10.38
CA ALA A 350 -38.25 -20.36 -10.77
C ALA A 350 -36.81 -20.87 -11.00
N GLY A 351 -35.80 -20.30 -10.36
CA GLY A 351 -34.40 -20.57 -10.67
C GLY A 351 -33.44 -20.62 -9.49
N GLU A 352 -33.88 -20.43 -8.24
CA GLU A 352 -33.00 -20.71 -7.10
C GLU A 352 -32.73 -22.21 -6.93
N ILE A 353 -31.48 -22.56 -6.62
CA ILE A 353 -30.99 -23.94 -6.54
C ILE A 353 -30.21 -24.16 -5.24
N ILE A 354 -30.43 -25.32 -4.62
CA ILE A 354 -29.51 -25.88 -3.64
C ILE A 354 -28.55 -26.85 -4.34
N ASP A 355 -27.26 -26.56 -4.33
CA ASP A 355 -26.25 -27.41 -4.94
C ASP A 355 -25.70 -28.43 -3.93
N LEU A 356 -25.96 -29.71 -4.20
CA LEU A 356 -25.51 -30.86 -3.43
C LEU A 356 -24.47 -31.70 -4.19
N SER A 357 -23.91 -31.19 -5.30
CA SER A 357 -23.03 -31.96 -6.19
C SER A 357 -21.75 -32.48 -5.52
N GLU A 358 -21.27 -31.81 -4.48
CA GLU A 358 -20.12 -32.27 -3.67
C GLU A 358 -20.53 -33.23 -2.53
N VAL A 359 -21.84 -33.41 -2.29
CA VAL A 359 -22.38 -34.29 -1.24
C VAL A 359 -22.57 -35.72 -1.76
N THR A 360 -21.48 -36.50 -1.73
CA THR A 360 -21.45 -37.87 -2.29
C THR A 360 -22.47 -38.87 -1.72
N THR A 361 -23.09 -38.58 -0.57
CA THR A 361 -24.13 -39.43 0.05
C THR A 361 -25.53 -39.16 -0.50
N ILE A 362 -25.76 -38.03 -1.17
CA ILE A 362 -27.06 -37.62 -1.71
C ILE A 362 -26.92 -37.40 -3.21
N THR A 363 -27.24 -38.43 -4.00
CA THR A 363 -27.00 -38.40 -5.46
C THR A 363 -28.26 -38.14 -6.28
N SER A 364 -29.40 -38.02 -5.61
CA SER A 364 -30.69 -37.78 -6.25
C SER A 364 -31.72 -37.23 -5.26
N PHE A 365 -32.77 -36.61 -5.79
CA PHE A 365 -33.90 -36.14 -4.99
C PHE A 365 -34.61 -37.28 -4.25
N GLN A 366 -34.56 -38.51 -4.79
CA GLN A 366 -35.14 -39.67 -4.12
C GLN A 366 -34.36 -40.02 -2.84
N ASP A 367 -33.02 -39.93 -2.87
CA ASP A 367 -32.16 -40.17 -1.71
C ASP A 367 -32.47 -39.12 -0.63
N LEU A 368 -32.55 -37.85 -1.03
CA LEU A 368 -32.85 -36.72 -0.16
C LEU A 368 -34.13 -36.94 0.67
N VAL A 369 -35.22 -37.39 0.03
CA VAL A 369 -36.53 -37.59 0.66
C VAL A 369 -36.65 -38.94 1.36
N SER A 370 -36.13 -40.03 0.78
CA SER A 370 -36.36 -41.39 1.28
C SER A 370 -35.46 -41.76 2.44
N ASP A 371 -34.22 -41.30 2.40
CA ASP A 371 -33.21 -41.63 3.41
C ASP A 371 -33.27 -40.63 4.58
N GLY A 372 -34.16 -39.64 4.48
CA GLY A 372 -34.49 -38.71 5.54
C GLY A 372 -33.47 -37.57 5.68
N HIS A 373 -32.72 -37.25 4.64
CA HIS A 373 -31.81 -36.11 4.63
C HIS A 373 -32.57 -34.78 4.69
N LEU A 374 -33.76 -34.68 4.10
CA LEU A 374 -34.65 -33.52 4.19
C LEU A 374 -35.70 -33.69 5.31
N LYS A 375 -35.74 -32.75 6.26
CA LYS A 375 -36.64 -32.78 7.42
C LYS A 375 -37.27 -31.42 7.70
N GLN A 376 -38.53 -31.43 8.14
CA GLN A 376 -39.21 -30.25 8.67
C GLN A 376 -38.83 -30.03 10.14
N LEU A 377 -38.40 -28.81 10.50
CA LEU A 377 -38.18 -28.34 11.87
C LEU A 377 -38.93 -27.04 12.12
N GLY A 378 -40.11 -27.13 12.73
CA GLY A 378 -40.96 -25.95 12.88
C GLY A 378 -41.41 -25.42 11.51
N SER A 379 -41.19 -24.13 11.23
CA SER A 379 -41.43 -23.55 9.90
C SER A 379 -40.24 -23.66 8.95
N HIS A 380 -39.17 -24.37 9.32
CA HIS A 380 -37.93 -24.42 8.52
C HIS A 380 -37.72 -25.80 7.91
N ALA A 381 -37.16 -25.84 6.70
CA ALA A 381 -36.63 -27.06 6.11
C ALA A 381 -35.16 -27.23 6.50
N VAL A 382 -34.74 -28.48 6.71
CA VAL A 382 -33.37 -28.82 7.09
C VAL A 382 -32.87 -29.94 6.20
N ILE A 383 -31.74 -29.72 5.54
CA ILE A 383 -30.96 -30.74 4.84
C ILE A 383 -29.82 -31.16 5.78
N ASP A 384 -29.63 -32.46 5.98
CA ASP A 384 -28.64 -33.05 6.89
C ASP A 384 -27.90 -34.18 6.17
N ASP A 385 -26.58 -34.07 6.02
CA ASP A 385 -25.77 -35.06 5.30
C ASP A 385 -25.43 -36.31 6.14
N PHE A 386 -25.80 -36.30 7.42
CA PHE A 386 -25.46 -37.29 8.46
C PHE A 386 -23.97 -37.46 8.78
N ASN A 387 -23.10 -36.57 8.30
CA ASN A 387 -21.69 -36.48 8.69
C ASN A 387 -21.41 -35.30 9.61
N GLY A 388 -22.43 -34.50 9.94
CA GLY A 388 -22.34 -33.36 10.85
C GLY A 388 -22.70 -32.04 10.20
N ASN A 389 -22.85 -32.01 8.87
CA ASN A 389 -23.13 -30.82 8.10
C ASN A 389 -24.63 -30.68 7.85
N LYS A 390 -25.13 -29.45 7.88
CA LYS A 390 -26.54 -29.14 7.72
C LYS A 390 -26.74 -27.80 7.04
N MET A 391 -27.81 -27.70 6.25
CA MET A 391 -28.33 -26.44 5.74
C MET A 391 -29.76 -26.25 6.21
N VAL A 392 -30.05 -25.10 6.82
CA VAL A 392 -31.37 -24.72 7.29
C VAL A 392 -31.94 -23.64 6.38
N LEU A 393 -33.09 -23.91 5.77
CA LEU A 393 -33.81 -22.98 4.90
C LEU A 393 -34.96 -22.38 5.70
N ILE A 394 -34.89 -21.07 5.95
CA ILE A 394 -35.83 -20.36 6.81
C ILE A 394 -37.19 -20.22 6.14
N ASP A 395 -38.25 -20.43 6.93
CA ASP A 395 -39.66 -20.32 6.52
C ASP A 395 -40.05 -21.10 5.24
N ILE A 396 -39.45 -22.28 5.05
CA ILE A 396 -39.76 -23.23 3.97
C ILE A 396 -40.42 -24.50 4.50
N ASP A 397 -41.52 -24.91 3.85
CA ASP A 397 -42.14 -26.22 4.01
C ASP A 397 -41.47 -27.23 3.06
N ILE A 398 -41.09 -28.41 3.59
CA ILE A 398 -40.44 -29.46 2.81
C ILE A 398 -41.33 -30.03 1.69
N ASP A 399 -42.66 -30.00 1.86
CA ASP A 399 -43.60 -30.56 0.88
C ASP A 399 -43.65 -29.72 -0.41
N ASP A 400 -43.07 -28.52 -0.37
CA ASP A 400 -43.04 -27.64 -1.53
C ASP A 400 -41.81 -27.87 -2.44
N PHE A 401 -40.86 -28.73 -2.04
CA PHE A 401 -39.69 -29.04 -2.84
C PHE A 401 -39.99 -30.03 -3.99
N ASN A 402 -39.24 -29.88 -5.07
CA ASN A 402 -39.19 -30.83 -6.18
C ASN A 402 -37.74 -31.01 -6.66
N ALA A 403 -37.50 -32.00 -7.53
CA ALA A 403 -36.15 -32.33 -8.01
C ALA A 403 -35.46 -31.19 -8.78
N GLY A 404 -36.21 -30.20 -9.29
CA GLY A 404 -35.67 -29.04 -9.99
C GLY A 404 -35.04 -27.98 -9.07
N ASP A 405 -35.31 -28.03 -7.77
CA ASP A 405 -34.78 -27.08 -6.78
C ASP A 405 -33.36 -27.48 -6.31
N PHE A 406 -32.81 -28.57 -6.85
CA PHE A 406 -31.55 -29.18 -6.42
C PHE A 406 -30.66 -29.54 -7.60
N LEU A 407 -29.35 -29.38 -7.40
CA LEU A 407 -28.30 -29.96 -8.24
C LEU A 407 -27.64 -31.12 -7.47
N PHE A 408 -27.35 -32.24 -8.14
CA PHE A 408 -26.79 -33.46 -7.56
C PHE A 408 -25.55 -33.93 -8.33
#